data_AF-A0A1Q8EUN4-F1
#
_entry.id   AF-A0A1Q8EUN4-F1
#
_cell.length_a   1.000
_cell.length_b   1.000
_cell.length_c   1.000
_cell.angle_alpha   90.00
_cell.angle_beta   90.00
_cell.angle_gamma   90.00
#
_symmetry.space_group_name_H-M   'P 1'
#
loop_
_entity.id
_entity.type
_entity.pdbx_description
1 polymer ?
#
loop_
_entity_poly.entity_id
_entity_poly.type
_entity_poly.pdbx_seq_one_letter_code
_entity_poly.pdbx_strand_id
1 'polypeptide(L)'
;MDTSAQRPTGPTSDSTRPNAGLDALLEKLQPLLDSGRLDNVVDLLSLLSDLVDLLDPPMVEKLARLFEEGTAATWHLGNALRQAKAETMTHAPPSLRDLLALLRNADTRRGVALVLRTLSVIGRQC
;
A
#
# COMPACT_ATOMS: atom_id res chain seq x y z
N MET A 1 65.59 35.70 16.62
CA MET A 1 65.40 35.89 15.17
C MET A 1 64.44 34.82 14.72
N ASP A 2 63.19 35.21 14.78
CA ASP A 2 62.02 34.38 14.94
C ASP A 2 61.61 33.67 13.65
N THR A 3 61.14 32.44 13.86
CA THR A 3 60.39 31.64 12.89
C THR A 3 59.07 32.31 12.58
N SER A 4 58.98 33.00 11.45
CA SER A 4 57.73 33.52 10.90
C SER A 4 56.88 32.40 10.30
N ALA A 5 55.60 32.47 10.65
CA ALA A 5 54.53 31.51 10.44
C ALA A 5 53.85 31.58 9.05
N GLN A 6 53.06 30.52 8.76
CA GLN A 6 51.85 30.43 7.91
C GLN A 6 52.00 30.75 6.41
N ARG A 7 51.52 29.96 5.43
CA ARG A 7 50.26 29.22 5.32
C ARG A 7 50.29 28.31 4.07
N PRO A 8 50.07 26.99 4.14
CA PRO A 8 49.44 26.27 3.05
C PRO A 8 47.92 26.34 3.25
N THR A 9 47.24 26.96 2.29
CA THR A 9 45.78 26.97 2.16
C THR A 9 45.26 25.56 2.20
N GLY A 10 44.39 25.25 3.17
CA GLY A 10 43.70 23.97 3.22
C GLY A 10 42.94 23.70 1.91
N PRO A 11 42.72 22.43 1.55
CA PRO A 11 41.83 22.10 0.46
C PRO A 11 40.46 22.69 0.80
N THR A 12 40.01 23.62 -0.03
CA THR A 12 38.62 24.08 -0.02
C THR A 12 37.74 22.85 -0.18
N SER A 13 36.91 22.61 0.83
CA SER A 13 35.88 21.58 0.79
C SER A 13 34.98 21.80 -0.43
N ASP A 14 35.19 20.99 -1.46
CA ASP A 14 34.23 20.75 -2.53
C ASP A 14 32.99 20.06 -1.93
N SER A 15 32.11 20.83 -1.29
CA SER A 15 30.91 20.31 -0.62
C SER A 15 29.60 20.78 -1.26
N THR A 16 29.62 21.13 -2.55
CA THR A 16 28.37 21.46 -3.26
C THR A 16 28.41 20.95 -4.70
N ARG A 17 28.24 19.64 -4.89
CA ARG A 17 27.56 19.16 -6.09
C ARG A 17 26.07 19.22 -5.77
N PRO A 18 25.27 20.05 -6.46
CA PRO A 18 23.81 19.97 -6.36
C PRO A 18 23.42 18.56 -6.77
N ASN A 19 22.91 17.78 -5.82
CA ASN A 19 22.47 16.43 -6.07
C ASN A 19 21.14 16.53 -6.81
N ALA A 20 21.16 16.72 -8.13
CA ALA A 20 19.97 16.93 -8.96
C ALA A 20 18.88 15.84 -8.74
N GLY A 21 19.29 14.62 -8.38
CA GLY A 21 18.37 13.55 -8.00
C GLY A 21 17.72 13.73 -6.62
N LEU A 22 18.43 14.32 -5.65
CA LEU A 22 17.88 14.68 -4.34
C LEU A 22 16.87 15.83 -4.49
N ASP A 23 17.22 16.84 -5.31
CA ASP A 23 16.35 17.99 -5.58
C ASP A 23 15.05 17.54 -6.26
N ALA A 24 15.12 16.62 -7.23
CA ALA A 24 13.95 16.05 -7.89
C ALA A 24 13.08 15.18 -6.95
N LEU A 25 13.67 14.54 -5.94
CA LEU A 25 12.91 13.81 -4.92
C LEU A 25 12.27 14.78 -3.92
N LEU A 26 13.00 15.82 -3.51
CA LEU A 26 12.47 16.88 -2.65
C LEU A 26 11.29 17.58 -3.30
N GLU A 27 11.36 17.92 -4.59
CA GLU A 27 10.25 18.54 -5.32
C GLU A 27 8.97 17.68 -5.30
N LYS A 28 9.13 16.35 -5.36
CA LYS A 28 7.99 15.40 -5.32
C LYS A 28 7.46 15.17 -3.91
N LEU A 29 8.32 15.31 -2.90
CA LEU A 29 7.97 15.16 -1.49
C LEU A 29 7.51 16.48 -0.85
N GLN A 30 7.80 17.62 -1.48
CA GLN A 30 7.43 18.97 -1.05
C GLN A 30 5.95 19.10 -0.66
N PRO A 31 4.96 18.60 -1.43
CA PRO A 31 3.56 18.69 -0.98
C PRO A 31 3.26 17.88 0.29
N LEU A 32 4.03 16.83 0.59
CA LEU A 32 3.90 16.03 1.81
C LEU A 32 4.66 16.67 2.98
N LEU A 33 5.76 17.35 2.69
CA LEU A 33 6.57 18.13 3.62
C LEU A 33 5.80 19.37 4.09
N ASP A 34 5.28 20.15 3.14
CA ASP A 34 4.54 21.40 3.40
C ASP A 34 3.22 21.15 4.16
N SER A 35 2.64 19.96 4.00
CA SER A 35 1.43 19.57 4.72
C SER A 35 1.67 18.89 6.07
N GLY A 36 2.93 18.73 6.49
CA GLY A 36 3.29 18.01 7.74
C GLY A 36 2.92 16.53 7.74
N ARG A 37 2.53 15.97 6.58
CA ARG A 37 2.10 14.57 6.45
C ARG A 37 3.26 13.62 6.30
N LEU A 38 4.44 14.11 5.90
CA LEU A 38 5.63 13.27 5.83
C LEU A 38 5.99 12.70 7.20
N ASP A 39 5.86 13.49 8.27
CA ASP A 39 6.17 13.04 9.64
C ASP A 39 5.31 11.82 10.01
N ASN A 40 4.00 11.86 9.74
CA ASN A 40 3.13 10.70 9.98
C ASN A 40 3.50 9.47 9.14
N VAL A 41 3.97 9.66 7.91
CA VAL A 41 4.44 8.57 7.05
C VAL A 41 5.73 7.98 7.61
N VAL A 42 6.65 8.83 8.07
CA VAL A 42 7.90 8.41 8.69
C VAL A 42 7.62 7.69 10.01
N ASP A 43 6.71 8.19 10.84
CA ASP A 43 6.29 7.55 12.09
C ASP A 43 5.66 6.17 11.84
N LEU A 44 4.80 6.06 10.82
CA LEU A 44 4.21 4.79 10.43
C LEU A 44 5.27 3.81 9.93
N LEU A 45 6.22 4.28 9.12
CA LEU A 45 7.33 3.45 8.63
C LEU A 45 8.27 3.05 9.77
N SER A 46 8.49 3.91 10.76
CA SER A 46 9.27 3.60 11.95
C SER A 46 8.60 2.54 12.79
N LEU A 47 7.30 2.67 13.06
CA LEU A 47 6.52 1.65 13.77
C LEU A 47 6.51 0.32 13.01
N LEU A 48 6.42 0.37 11.68
CA LEU A 48 6.50 -0.81 10.84
C LEU A 48 7.90 -1.45 10.88
N SER A 49 8.96 -0.64 10.93
CA SER A 49 10.34 -1.11 11.12
C SER A 49 10.48 -1.81 12.46
N ASP A 50 10.03 -1.18 13.55
CA ASP A 50 10.05 -1.78 14.90
C ASP A 50 9.28 -3.12 14.93
N LEU A 51 8.17 -3.20 14.20
CA LEU A 51 7.41 -4.44 14.05
C LEU A 51 8.21 -5.50 13.29
N VAL A 52 8.85 -5.15 12.17
CA VAL A 52 9.70 -6.08 11.41
C VAL A 52 10.91 -6.53 12.22
N ASP A 53 11.50 -5.66 13.02
CA ASP A 53 12.62 -5.98 13.90
C ASP A 53 12.22 -6.91 15.05
N LEU A 54 10.95 -6.88 15.49
CA LEU A 54 10.38 -7.80 16.47
C LEU A 54 10.02 -9.18 15.89
N LEU A 55 9.93 -9.28 14.56
CA LEU A 55 9.52 -10.50 13.88
C LEU A 55 10.69 -11.48 13.72
N ASP A 56 10.54 -12.67 14.28
CA ASP A 56 11.50 -13.75 14.04
C ASP A 56 11.48 -14.22 12.57
N PRO A 57 12.58 -14.79 12.04
CA PRO A 57 12.67 -15.31 10.68
C PRO A 57 11.50 -16.21 10.23
N PRO A 58 11.01 -17.19 11.03
CA PRO A 58 9.85 -18.02 10.64
C PRO A 58 8.53 -17.23 10.55
N MET A 59 8.41 -16.10 11.24
CA MET A 59 7.22 -15.24 11.19
C MET A 59 7.21 -14.39 9.91
N VAL A 60 8.38 -13.91 9.49
CA VAL A 60 8.55 -13.19 8.21
C VAL A 60 8.15 -14.08 7.04
N GLU A 61 8.57 -15.36 7.02
CA GLU A 61 8.20 -16.27 5.95
C GLU A 61 6.69 -16.54 5.89
N LYS A 62 6.03 -16.65 7.06
CA LYS A 62 4.57 -16.77 7.11
C LYS A 62 3.86 -15.51 6.59
N LEU A 63 4.34 -14.33 6.96
CA LEU A 63 3.78 -13.09 6.45
C LEU A 63 3.98 -12.94 4.95
N ALA A 64 5.15 -13.30 4.43
CA ALA A 64 5.39 -13.32 2.99
C ALA A 64 4.38 -14.21 2.27
N ARG A 65 4.12 -15.43 2.78
CA ARG A 65 3.07 -16.31 2.24
C ARG A 65 1.67 -15.70 2.32
N LEU A 66 1.32 -15.08 3.45
CA LEU A 66 0.03 -14.39 3.60
C LEU A 66 -0.09 -13.19 2.64
N PHE A 67 1.00 -12.45 2.40
CA PHE A 67 1.03 -11.37 1.42
C PHE A 67 0.87 -11.90 -0.01
N GLU A 68 1.53 -13.00 -0.36
CA GLU A 68 1.37 -13.66 -1.66
C GLU A 68 -0.07 -14.13 -1.87
N GLU A 69 -0.63 -14.86 -0.90
CA GLU A 69 -2.02 -15.34 -0.94
C GLU A 69 -3.03 -14.19 -0.98
N GLY A 70 -2.82 -13.15 -0.17
CA GLY A 70 -3.69 -11.97 -0.13
C GLY A 70 -3.62 -11.13 -1.42
N THR A 71 -2.42 -10.99 -1.99
CA THR A 71 -2.22 -10.30 -3.27
C THR A 71 -2.86 -11.08 -4.41
N ALA A 72 -2.70 -12.41 -4.44
CA ALA A 72 -3.36 -13.26 -5.41
C ALA A 72 -4.89 -13.18 -5.29
N ALA A 73 -5.43 -13.26 -4.07
CA ALA A 73 -6.87 -13.10 -3.82
C ALA A 73 -7.39 -11.73 -4.27
N THR A 74 -6.64 -10.67 -3.99
CA THR A 74 -6.96 -9.29 -4.44
C THR A 74 -6.94 -9.19 -5.96
N TRP A 75 -5.97 -9.81 -6.63
CA TRP A 75 -5.89 -9.85 -8.08
C TRP A 75 -7.08 -10.58 -8.71
N HIS A 76 -7.43 -11.76 -8.18
CA HIS A 76 -8.59 -12.52 -8.65
C HIS A 76 -9.90 -11.76 -8.45
N LEU A 77 -10.09 -11.14 -7.28
CA LEU A 77 -11.26 -10.31 -7.00
C LEU A 77 -11.32 -9.09 -7.93
N GLY A 78 -10.21 -8.39 -8.12
CA GLY A 78 -10.13 -7.22 -9.00
C GLY A 78 -10.39 -7.57 -10.46
N ASN A 79 -9.90 -8.71 -10.93
CA ASN A 79 -10.17 -9.21 -12.27
C ASN A 79 -11.64 -9.61 -12.45
N ALA A 80 -12.21 -10.34 -11.48
CA ALA A 80 -13.63 -10.71 -11.49
C ALA A 80 -14.53 -9.47 -11.48
N LEU A 81 -14.19 -8.44 -10.69
CA LEU A 81 -14.91 -7.17 -10.68
C LEU A 81 -14.79 -6.43 -12.01
N ARG A 82 -13.59 -6.40 -12.60
CA ARG A 82 -13.36 -5.78 -13.91
C ARG A 82 -14.18 -6.49 -14.99
N GLN A 83 -14.22 -7.81 -14.97
CA GLN A 83 -15.01 -8.62 -15.89
C GLN A 83 -16.52 -8.35 -15.70
N ALA A 84 -17.03 -8.43 -14.47
CA ALA A 84 -18.44 -8.15 -14.18
C ALA A 84 -18.85 -6.73 -14.59
N LYS A 85 -17.98 -5.73 -14.37
CA LYS A 85 -18.19 -4.36 -14.84
C LYS A 85 -18.24 -4.28 -16.36
N ALA A 86 -17.31 -4.94 -17.04
CA ALA A 86 -17.27 -4.97 -18.50
C ALA A 86 -18.56 -5.58 -19.07
N GLU A 87 -18.98 -6.75 -18.55
CA GLU A 87 -20.23 -7.41 -18.93
C GLU A 87 -21.45 -6.49 -18.69
N THR A 88 -21.51 -5.80 -17.55
CA THR A 88 -22.60 -4.86 -17.22
C THR A 88 -22.64 -3.65 -18.16
N MET A 89 -21.49 -3.19 -18.66
CA MET A 89 -21.39 -2.04 -19.55
C MET A 89 -21.62 -2.40 -21.02
N THR A 90 -21.35 -3.64 -21.43
CA THR A 90 -21.57 -4.12 -22.81
C THR A 90 -23.02 -4.54 -23.08
N HIS A 91 -23.79 -4.88 -22.05
CA HIS A 91 -25.19 -5.29 -22.17
C HIS A 91 -26.14 -4.14 -21.86
N ALA A 92 -27.37 -4.21 -22.40
CA ALA A 92 -28.44 -3.27 -22.06
C ALA A 92 -28.70 -3.27 -20.54
N PRO A 93 -29.12 -2.13 -19.95
CA PRO A 93 -29.35 -2.03 -18.51
C PRO A 93 -30.24 -3.19 -18.01
N PRO A 94 -29.82 -3.93 -16.98
CA PRO A 94 -30.55 -5.12 -16.55
C PRO A 94 -31.94 -4.74 -16.06
N SER A 95 -32.96 -5.48 -16.50
CA SER A 95 -34.32 -5.30 -16.00
C SER A 95 -34.47 -5.87 -14.58
N LEU A 96 -35.54 -5.49 -13.87
CA LEU A 96 -35.84 -6.04 -12.54
C LEU A 96 -35.94 -7.58 -12.53
N ARG A 97 -36.35 -8.18 -13.66
CA ARG A 97 -36.42 -9.64 -13.81
C ARG A 97 -35.04 -10.26 -13.94
N ASP A 98 -34.10 -9.58 -14.60
CA ASP A 98 -32.72 -10.06 -14.77
C ASP A 98 -31.96 -10.01 -13.44
N LEU A 99 -32.19 -8.97 -12.64
CA LEU A 99 -31.68 -8.89 -11.26
C LEU A 99 -32.24 -10.02 -10.38
N LEU A 100 -33.54 -10.32 -10.51
CA LEU A 100 -34.15 -11.42 -9.79
C LEU A 100 -33.61 -12.79 -10.25
N ALA A 101 -33.31 -12.94 -11.54
CA ALA A 101 -32.69 -14.14 -12.09
C ALA A 101 -31.26 -14.36 -11.56
N LEU A 102 -30.48 -13.28 -11.37
CA LEU A 102 -29.17 -13.34 -10.72
C LEU A 102 -29.27 -13.84 -9.27
N LEU A 103 -30.22 -13.33 -8.49
CA LEU A 103 -30.47 -13.83 -7.12
C LEU A 103 -30.97 -15.28 -7.08
N ARG A 104 -31.53 -15.79 -8.19
CA ARG A 104 -31.98 -17.18 -8.29
C ARG A 104 -30.82 -18.14 -8.60
N ASN A 105 -29.68 -17.63 -9.05
CA ASN A 105 -28.48 -18.44 -9.30
C ASN A 105 -27.96 -19.04 -7.99
N ALA A 106 -27.66 -20.34 -8.00
CA ALA A 106 -27.19 -21.06 -6.83
C ALA A 106 -25.89 -20.47 -6.26
N ASP A 107 -24.98 -20.03 -7.12
CA ASP A 107 -23.68 -19.52 -6.69
C ASP A 107 -23.80 -18.12 -6.09
N THR A 108 -24.67 -17.26 -6.63
CA THR A 108 -24.99 -15.96 -6.04
C THR A 108 -25.62 -16.11 -4.66
N ARG A 109 -26.55 -17.06 -4.47
CA ARG A 109 -27.14 -17.33 -3.15
C ARG A 109 -26.13 -17.87 -2.15
N ARG A 110 -25.23 -18.76 -2.58
CA ARG A 110 -24.13 -19.26 -1.73
C ARG A 110 -23.20 -18.13 -1.31
N GLY A 111 -22.85 -17.24 -2.24
CA GLY A 111 -22.03 -16.05 -1.95
C GLY A 111 -22.68 -15.12 -0.93
N VAL A 112 -23.97 -14.78 -1.13
CA VAL A 112 -24.73 -13.95 -0.19
C VAL A 112 -24.84 -14.62 1.18
N ALA A 113 -25.15 -15.92 1.22
CA ALA A 113 -25.23 -16.67 2.47
C ALA A 113 -23.89 -16.72 3.21
N LEU A 114 -22.76 -16.86 2.51
CA LEU A 114 -21.43 -16.80 3.10
C LEU A 114 -21.19 -15.45 3.77
N VAL A 115 -21.40 -14.34 3.05
CA VAL A 115 -21.21 -12.97 3.57
C VAL A 115 -22.07 -12.74 4.82
N LEU A 116 -23.37 -13.03 4.73
CA LEU A 116 -24.30 -12.86 5.85
C LEU A 116 -23.91 -13.71 7.05
N ARG A 117 -23.44 -14.95 6.83
CA ARG A 117 -23.01 -15.84 7.91
C ARG A 117 -21.71 -15.36 8.56
N THR A 118 -20.77 -14.84 7.78
CA THR A 118 -19.53 -14.23 8.30
C THR A 118 -19.85 -13.01 9.16
N LEU A 119 -20.70 -12.10 8.68
CA LEU A 119 -21.16 -10.94 9.47
C LEU A 119 -21.85 -11.38 10.77
N SER A 120 -22.69 -12.42 10.69
CA SER A 120 -23.36 -12.99 11.86
C SER A 120 -22.38 -13.60 12.86
N VAL A 121 -21.26 -14.18 12.42
CA VAL A 121 -20.20 -14.68 13.29
C VAL A 121 -19.48 -13.54 13.99
N ILE A 122 -19.07 -12.50 13.25
CA ILE A 122 -18.37 -11.32 13.80
C ILE A 122 -19.26 -10.63 14.84
N GLY A 123 -20.52 -10.38 14.50
CA GLY A 123 -21.47 -9.74 15.42
C GLY A 123 -21.85 -10.58 16.65
N ARG A 124 -21.50 -11.86 16.71
CA ARG A 124 -21.61 -12.67 17.95
C ARG A 124 -20.36 -12.60 18.83
N GLN A 125 -19.24 -12.16 18.27
CA GLN A 125 -17.95 -12.09 18.97
C GLN A 125 -17.64 -10.68 19.49
N CYS A 126 -18.43 -9.68 19.10
CA CYS A 126 -18.44 -8.32 19.62
C CYS A 126 -19.57 -8.14 20.65
#